data_AF-A0A957V7X1-F1
#
_entry.id   AF-A0A957V7X1-F1
#
_cell.length_a   1.000
_cell.length_b   1.000
_cell.length_c   1.000
_cell.angle_alpha   90.00
_cell.angle_beta   90.00
_cell.angle_gamma   90.00
#
_symmetry.space_group_name_H-M   'P 1'
#
loop_
_entity.id
_entity.type
_entity.pdbx_description
1 polymer ?
#
loop_
_entity_poly.entity_id
_entity_poly.type
_entity_poly.pdbx_seq_one_letter_code
_entity_poly.pdbx_strand_id
1 'polypeptide(L)' 'MSDGRANVFVDSDELETMEPATWRLVVETMPRSGAANMAVDQAIAEACAAGDSPPTVRFYAWR' A
#
# COMPACT_ATOMS: atom_id res chain seq x y z
N MET A 1 -26.05 5.18 -18.85
CA MET A 1 -25.73 5.38 -17.41
C MET A 1 -24.38 4.73 -17.20
N SER A 2 -23.31 5.53 -17.16
CA SER A 2 -21.96 5.02 -16.86
C SER A 2 -21.92 4.68 -15.37
N ASP A 3 -21.64 3.41 -15.03
CA ASP A 3 -21.42 2.98 -13.65
C ASP A 3 -20.20 3.77 -13.14
N GLY A 4 -20.41 4.68 -12.20
CA GLY A 4 -19.41 5.65 -11.72
C GLY A 4 -18.29 5.05 -10.88
N ARG A 5 -17.96 3.76 -11.07
CA ARG A 5 -16.78 3.13 -10.48
C ARG A 5 -15.58 3.45 -11.35
N ALA A 6 -14.64 4.20 -10.79
CA ALA A 6 -13.30 4.30 -11.37
C ALA A 6 -12.76 2.88 -11.58
N ASN A 7 -12.23 2.61 -12.77
CA ASN A 7 -11.56 1.35 -13.05
C ASN A 7 -10.36 1.24 -12.10
N VAL A 8 -10.32 0.20 -11.27
CA VAL A 8 -9.21 -0.02 -10.31
C VAL A 8 -7.98 -0.58 -11.03
N PHE A 9 -8.16 -1.10 -12.25
CA PHE A 9 -7.06 -1.56 -13.08
C PHE A 9 -6.56 -0.40 -13.95
N VAL A 10 -5.25 -0.17 -13.88
CA VAL A 10 -4.53 0.74 -14.77
C VAL A 10 -4.09 -0.06 -16.00
N ASP A 11 -4.29 0.49 -17.19
CA ASP A 11 -3.83 -0.13 -18.43
C ASP A 11 -2.29 -0.05 -18.53
N SER A 12 -1.66 -1.02 -19.20
CA SER A 12 -0.20 -1.02 -19.36
C SER A 12 0.29 0.22 -20.10
N ASP A 13 -0.45 0.68 -21.11
CA ASP A 13 -0.10 1.88 -21.88
C ASP A 13 -0.16 3.14 -20.99
N GLU A 14 -1.06 3.16 -20.00
CA GLU A 14 -1.14 4.24 -19.01
C GLU A 14 0.04 4.20 -18.04
N LEU A 15 0.41 3.01 -17.55
CA LEU A 15 1.57 2.82 -16.68
C LEU A 15 2.88 3.32 -17.31
N GLU A 16 3.06 3.12 -18.62
CA GLU A 16 4.24 3.58 -19.35
C GLU A 16 4.38 5.12 -19.36
N THR A 17 3.28 5.84 -19.18
CA THR A 17 3.25 7.31 -19.16
C THR A 17 3.28 7.92 -17.76
N MET A 18 3.23 7.09 -16.71
CA MET A 18 3.28 7.55 -15.32
C MET A 18 4.71 7.82 -14.86
N GLU A 19 4.89 8.89 -14.10
CA GLU A 19 6.17 9.17 -13.44
C GLU A 19 6.44 8.17 -12.29
N PRO A 20 7.68 7.68 -12.13
CA PRO A 20 8.02 6.78 -11.03
C PRO A 20 7.75 7.40 -9.65
N ALA A 21 7.04 6.68 -8.80
CA ALA A 21 6.83 7.07 -7.41
C ALA A 21 7.97 6.58 -6.50
N THR A 22 8.29 7.33 -5.44
CA THR A 22 9.17 6.84 -4.37
C THR A 22 8.36 6.04 -3.36
N TRP A 23 8.74 4.78 -3.16
CA TRP A 23 8.07 3.88 -2.22
C TRP A 23 8.93 3.62 -0.99
N ARG A 24 8.28 3.53 0.17
CA ARG A 24 8.91 3.07 1.41
C ARG A 24 8.87 1.55 1.46
N LEU A 25 10.03 0.91 1.52
CA LEU A 25 10.16 -0.53 1.72
C LEU A 25 10.42 -0.84 3.19
N VAL A 26 9.52 -1.60 3.83
CA VAL A 26 9.68 -2.09 5.20
C VAL A 26 9.85 -3.61 5.17
N VAL A 27 10.94 -4.10 5.75
CA VAL A 27 11.22 -5.54 5.85
C VAL A 27 11.34 -5.93 7.31
N GLU A 28 10.45 -6.80 7.78
CA GLU A 28 10.45 -7.26 9.16
C GLU A 28 11.16 -8.61 9.30
N THR A 29 12.06 -8.70 10.26
CA THR A 29 12.87 -9.91 10.50
C THR A 29 12.22 -10.89 11.48
N MET A 30 11.15 -10.49 12.18
CA MET A 30 10.49 -11.28 13.21
C MET A 30 8.98 -11.31 12.99
N PRO A 31 8.32 -12.48 13.13
CA PRO A 31 6.88 -12.58 12.97
C PRO A 31 6.12 -11.94 14.13
N ARG A 32 4.90 -11.47 13.86
CA ARG A 32 3.98 -10.89 14.85
C ARG A 32 2.67 -11.69 14.90
N SER A 33 1.89 -11.48 15.95
CA SER A 33 0.51 -11.97 15.99
C SER A 33 -0.34 -11.28 14.92
N GLY A 34 -1.43 -11.92 14.49
CA GLY A 34 -2.35 -11.34 13.51
C GLY A 34 -2.88 -9.97 13.94
N ALA A 35 -3.28 -9.81 15.21
CA ALA A 35 -3.76 -8.52 15.74
C ALA A 35 -2.70 -7.42 15.65
N ALA A 36 -1.43 -7.74 15.94
CA ALA A 36 -0.34 -6.77 15.83
C ALA A 36 -0.02 -6.43 14.37
N ASN A 37 -0.08 -7.39 13.45
CA ASN A 37 0.08 -7.11 12.01
C ASN A 37 -1.03 -6.19 11.51
N MET A 38 -2.28 -6.42 11.92
CA MET A 38 -3.39 -5.59 11.51
C MET A 38 -3.32 -4.17 12.06
N ALA A 39 -2.88 -4.00 13.31
CA ALA A 39 -2.65 -2.67 13.88
C ALA A 39 -1.58 -1.89 13.09
N VAL A 40 -0.48 -2.54 12.69
CA VAL A 40 0.57 -1.92 11.87
C VAL A 40 0.06 -1.57 10.47
N ASP A 41 -0.65 -2.51 9.82
CA ASP A 41 -1.19 -2.28 8.46
C ASP A 41 -2.19 -1.13 8.45
N GLN A 42 -3.06 -1.02 9.46
CA GLN A 42 -3.99 0.11 9.59
C GLN A 42 -3.26 1.44 9.80
N ALA A 43 -2.28 1.49 10.71
CA ALA A 43 -1.52 2.72 10.96
C ALA A 43 -0.77 3.20 9.70
N ILE A 44 -0.25 2.27 8.89
CA ILE A 44 0.38 2.61 7.60
C ILE A 44 -0.66 3.13 6.61
N ALA A 45 -1.81 2.48 6.48
CA ALA A 45 -2.87 2.90 5.57
C ALA A 45 -3.40 4.31 5.91
N GLU A 46 -3.62 4.58 7.21
CA GLU A 46 -4.05 5.89 7.69
C GLU A 46 -3.00 6.97 7.43
N ALA A 47 -1.71 6.70 7.69
CA ALA A 47 -0.64 7.65 7.40
C ALA A 47 -0.49 7.93 5.89
N CYS A 48 -0.62 6.90 5.04
CA CYS A 48 -0.63 7.09 3.58
C CYS A 48 -1.83 7.93 3.13
N ALA A 49 -3.03 7.66 3.66
CA ALA A 49 -4.23 8.41 3.33
C ALA A 49 -4.16 9.89 3.78
N ALA A 50 -3.48 10.15 4.91
CA ALA A 50 -3.21 11.50 5.40
C ALA A 50 -2.08 12.22 4.64
N GLY A 51 -1.28 11.51 3.83
CA GLY A 51 -0.10 12.06 3.16
C GLY A 51 1.15 12.16 4.06
N ASP A 52 1.08 11.62 5.28
CA ASP A 52 2.18 11.63 6.26
C ASP A 52 3.26 10.58 5.98
N SER A 53 2.97 9.62 5.10
CA SER A 53 3.90 8.58 4.66
C SER A 53 3.85 8.42 3.14
N PRO A 54 5.00 8.13 2.48
CA PRO A 54 4.99 7.62 1.11
C PRO A 54 4.21 6.30 1.00
N PRO A 55 3.76 5.94 -0.22
CA PRO A 55 3.27 4.60 -0.53
C PRO A 55 4.23 3.54 0.01
N THR A 56 3.69 2.53 0.68
CA THR A 56 4.49 1.58 1.46
C THR A 56 4.28 0.15 0.96
N VAL A 57 5.38 -0.57 0.72
CA VAL A 57 5.40 -2.03 0.61
C VAL A 57 6.01 -2.60 1.89
N ARG A 58 5.31 -3.53 2.53
CA ARG A 58 5.75 -4.18 3.78
C ARG A 58 5.85 -5.69 3.57
N PHE A 59 7.02 -6.26 3.83
CA PHE A 59 7.21 -7.71 3.94
C PHE A 59 7.25 -8.11 5.41
N TYR A 60 6.32 -8.98 5.82
CA TYR A 60 6.18 -9.44 7.19
C TYR A 60 5.67 -10.89 7.26
N ALA A 61 5.74 -11.49 8.45
CA ALA A 61 5.29 -12.85 8.71
C ALA A 61 4.32 -12.93 9.90
N TRP A 62 3.52 -13.99 9.91
CA TRP A 62 2.56 -14.30 10.97
C TRP A 62 3.16 -15.33 11.92
N ARG A 63 2.84 -15.21 13.21
CA ARG A 63 3.15 -16.19 14.26
C ARG A 63 1.94 -17.04 14.59
#